data_AF-A0A3M1YT47-F1
#
_entry.id   AF-A0A3M1YT47-F1
#
_cell.length_a   1.000
_cell.length_b   1.000
_cell.length_c   1.000
_cell.angle_alpha   90.00
_cell.angle_beta   90.00
_cell.angle_gamma   90.00
#
_symmetry.space_group_name_H-M   'P 1'
#
loop_
_entity.id
_entity.type
_entity.pdbx_description
1 polymer ?
#
loop_
_entity_poly.entity_id
_entity_poly.type
_entity_poly.pdbx_seq_one_letter_code
_entity_poly.pdbx_strand_id
1 'polypeptide(L)'
;MPLKGNIRDFSATQLFNLVNLSRRTGTLTVFEGIPTGEKDAMGGEKMKAGKERARVVFKNGKLVHAALADQDNGLVAVLEKAGKLTAEQAKRIRERAKQTNDKALAMLLINANYATKEDIVASIRQHLLDVVYNVMAWTDGPFVFEDGTLPGNDHILVPIDLENVIIEGARRIREAEQLVEHIPNLDMALKFPENPREKFKGVHLSVEEWRVVSFVNPKNTIRQIAKANNMSEMEIRRVVYGLEQAGLVEIVKPPGMENKAKTASRSRRTAAPPVQKKVVSKLIDKIKSL
;
A
#
# COMPACT_ATOMS: atom_id res chain seq x y z
N MET A 1 -23.32 -14.01 13.16
CA MET A 1 -22.93 -14.45 11.80
C MET A 1 -21.71 -13.63 11.40
N PRO A 2 -20.68 -14.22 10.77
CA PRO A 2 -19.50 -13.48 10.35
C PRO A 2 -19.89 -12.42 9.31
N LEU A 3 -19.34 -11.21 9.46
CA LEU A 3 -19.53 -10.14 8.49
C LEU A 3 -18.59 -10.43 7.31
N LYS A 4 -19.15 -10.59 6.11
CA LYS A 4 -18.40 -10.89 4.89
C LYS A 4 -18.73 -9.88 3.80
N GLY A 5 -17.74 -9.57 2.96
CA GLY A 5 -17.91 -8.61 1.88
C GLY A 5 -16.64 -8.49 1.03
N ASN A 6 -16.54 -7.41 0.28
CA ASN A 6 -15.35 -7.04 -0.47
C ASN A 6 -14.89 -5.64 -0.04
N ILE A 7 -13.57 -5.45 0.09
CA ILE A 7 -12.94 -4.17 0.40
C ILE A 7 -13.31 -3.07 -0.60
N ARG A 8 -13.60 -3.42 -1.86
CA ARG A 8 -14.08 -2.47 -2.89
C ARG A 8 -15.38 -1.79 -2.49
N ASP A 9 -16.30 -2.54 -1.88
CA ASP A 9 -17.63 -2.06 -1.55
C ASP A 9 -17.71 -1.54 -0.10
N PHE A 10 -16.84 -2.07 0.77
CA PHE A 10 -16.71 -1.64 2.16
C PHE A 10 -15.24 -1.67 2.60
N SER A 11 -14.60 -0.50 2.51
CA SER A 11 -13.16 -0.33 2.70
C SER A 11 -12.68 -0.75 4.09
N ALA A 12 -11.39 -1.07 4.20
CA ALA A 12 -10.74 -1.36 5.48
C ALA A 12 -10.89 -0.21 6.50
N THR A 13 -10.85 1.05 6.05
CA THR A 13 -11.11 2.23 6.90
C THR A 13 -12.51 2.19 7.50
N GLN A 14 -13.53 1.85 6.71
CA GLN A 14 -14.92 1.73 7.19
C GLN A 14 -15.07 0.54 8.13
N LEU A 15 -14.42 -0.59 7.86
CA LEU A 15 -14.37 -1.75 8.75
C LEU A 15 -13.77 -1.39 10.11
N PHE A 16 -12.63 -0.71 10.14
CA PHE A 16 -11.97 -0.34 11.39
C PHE A 16 -12.80 0.66 12.18
N ASN A 17 -13.43 1.63 11.51
CA ASN A 17 -14.35 2.55 12.16
C ASN A 17 -15.56 1.83 12.77
N LEU A 18 -16.16 0.88 12.03
CA LEU A 18 -17.25 0.06 12.54
C LEU A 18 -16.82 -0.73 13.77
N VAL A 19 -15.66 -1.39 13.74
CA VAL A 19 -15.11 -2.14 14.87
C VAL A 19 -14.84 -1.24 16.07
N ASN A 20 -14.30 -0.04 15.85
CA ASN A 20 -14.04 0.92 16.91
C ASN A 20 -15.33 1.37 17.61
N LEU A 21 -16.32 1.84 16.83
CA LEU A 21 -17.59 2.38 17.36
C LEU A 21 -18.42 1.31 18.08
N SER A 22 -18.45 0.09 17.54
CA SER A 22 -19.18 -1.03 18.13
C SER A 22 -18.38 -1.78 19.21
N ARG A 23 -17.14 -1.36 19.49
CA ARG A 23 -16.18 -2.03 20.38
C ARG A 23 -16.08 -3.55 20.15
N ARG A 24 -16.14 -3.98 18.89
CA ARG A 24 -16.14 -5.41 18.56
C ARG A 24 -14.80 -6.06 18.89
N THR A 25 -14.89 -7.34 19.23
CA THR A 25 -13.75 -8.24 19.41
C THR A 25 -13.87 -9.32 18.34
N GLY A 26 -12.80 -9.57 17.61
CA GLY A 26 -12.81 -10.53 16.52
C GLY A 26 -11.62 -10.40 15.59
N THR A 27 -11.60 -11.23 14.55
CA THR A 27 -10.53 -11.28 13.56
C THR A 27 -11.08 -10.94 12.19
N LEU A 28 -10.50 -9.92 11.55
CA LEU A 28 -10.67 -9.63 10.13
C LEU A 28 -9.62 -10.40 9.33
N THR A 29 -10.06 -11.21 8.40
CA THR A 29 -9.20 -11.89 7.42
C THR A 29 -9.54 -11.37 6.04
N VAL A 30 -8.51 -10.96 5.29
CA VAL A 30 -8.64 -10.47 3.92
C VAL A 30 -7.95 -11.44 2.98
N PHE A 31 -8.61 -11.72 1.85
CA PHE A 31 -8.22 -12.75 0.90
C PHE A 31 -7.88 -12.15 -0.46
N GLU A 32 -7.14 -12.91 -1.25
CA GLU A 32 -7.02 -12.70 -2.68
C GLU A 32 -8.40 -12.86 -3.33
N GLY A 33 -8.75 -11.95 -4.23
CA GLY A 33 -9.99 -12.03 -4.97
C GLY A 33 -9.81 -12.86 -6.23
N ILE A 34 -10.57 -13.96 -6.34
CA ILE A 34 -10.62 -14.77 -7.56
C ILE A 34 -11.94 -14.43 -8.29
N PRO A 35 -11.88 -13.85 -9.50
CA PRO A 35 -13.07 -13.53 -10.28
C PRO A 35 -13.89 -14.78 -10.59
N THR A 36 -15.20 -14.74 -10.31
CA THR A 36 -16.09 -15.88 -10.58
C THR A 36 -16.83 -15.78 -11.90
N GLY A 37 -16.73 -14.65 -12.63
CA GLY A 37 -17.50 -14.38 -13.85
C GLY A 37 -18.99 -14.10 -13.62
N GLU A 38 -19.44 -14.08 -12.36
CA GLU A 38 -20.80 -13.70 -11.98
C GLU A 38 -20.82 -12.25 -11.49
N LYS A 39 -22.00 -11.62 -11.50
CA LYS A 39 -22.20 -10.32 -10.86
C LYS A 39 -22.64 -10.47 -9.41
N ASP A 40 -22.12 -9.62 -8.54
CA ASP A 40 -22.59 -9.49 -7.17
C ASP A 40 -23.90 -8.68 -7.10
N ALA A 41 -24.43 -8.54 -5.89
CA ALA A 41 -25.67 -7.79 -5.64
C ALA A 41 -25.57 -6.29 -5.98
N MET A 42 -24.36 -5.74 -6.11
CA MET A 42 -24.10 -4.35 -6.47
C MET A 42 -23.76 -4.21 -7.97
N GLY A 43 -23.85 -5.29 -8.75
CA GLY A 43 -23.58 -5.31 -10.19
C GLY A 43 -22.10 -5.34 -10.57
N GLY A 44 -21.19 -5.42 -9.57
CA GLY A 44 -19.76 -5.62 -9.77
C GLY A 44 -19.42 -7.09 -10.01
N GLU A 45 -18.19 -7.38 -10.42
CA GLU A 45 -17.74 -8.77 -10.54
C GLU A 45 -17.63 -9.41 -9.15
N LYS A 46 -18.28 -10.56 -9.00
CA LYS A 46 -18.27 -11.35 -7.77
C LYS A 46 -16.91 -12.02 -7.64
N MET A 47 -16.32 -11.86 -6.47
CA MET A 47 -15.00 -12.40 -6.15
C MET A 47 -15.14 -13.51 -5.11
N LYS A 48 -14.53 -14.66 -5.36
CA LYS A 48 -14.38 -15.73 -4.39
C LYS A 48 -13.10 -15.52 -3.59
N ALA A 49 -13.12 -15.82 -2.30
CA ALA A 49 -11.94 -15.83 -1.46
C ALA A 49 -10.94 -16.90 -1.94
N GLY A 50 -9.74 -16.44 -2.32
CA GLY A 50 -8.58 -17.26 -2.63
C GLY A 50 -7.68 -17.45 -1.41
N LYS A 51 -6.39 -17.19 -1.56
CA LYS A 51 -5.41 -17.27 -0.46
C LYS A 51 -5.60 -16.14 0.54
N GLU A 52 -5.31 -16.42 1.82
CA GLU A 52 -5.24 -15.37 2.85
C GLU A 52 -4.12 -14.39 2.49
N ARG A 53 -4.40 -13.09 2.57
CA ARG A 53 -3.42 -12.01 2.34
C ARG A 53 -3.03 -11.33 3.65
N ALA A 54 -4.00 -11.13 4.53
CA ALA A 54 -3.77 -10.49 5.82
C ALA A 54 -4.78 -10.93 6.86
N ARG A 55 -4.35 -10.78 8.11
CA ARG A 55 -5.18 -10.94 9.29
C ARG A 55 -5.00 -9.73 10.20
N VAL A 56 -6.09 -9.20 10.72
CA VAL A 56 -6.10 -8.10 11.69
C VAL A 56 -7.04 -8.47 12.82
N VAL A 57 -6.54 -8.43 14.05
CA VAL A 57 -7.26 -8.86 15.25
C VAL A 57 -7.59 -7.66 16.11
N PHE A 58 -8.83 -7.63 16.57
CA PHE A 58 -9.38 -6.59 17.42
C PHE A 58 -9.86 -7.16 18.75
N LYS A 59 -9.67 -6.38 19.81
CA LYS A 59 -10.21 -6.66 21.13
C LYS A 59 -10.78 -5.39 21.72
N ASN A 60 -12.08 -5.39 22.01
CA ASN A 60 -12.83 -4.27 22.58
C ASN A 60 -12.65 -2.97 21.77
N GLY A 61 -12.69 -3.06 20.43
CA GLY A 61 -12.49 -1.92 19.53
C GLY A 61 -11.03 -1.49 19.34
N LYS A 62 -10.05 -2.16 19.95
CA LYS A 62 -8.63 -1.86 19.79
C LYS A 62 -7.96 -2.86 18.87
N LEU A 63 -7.01 -2.40 18.07
CA LEU A 63 -6.09 -3.27 17.33
C LEU A 63 -5.14 -3.94 18.32
N VAL A 64 -5.01 -5.27 18.27
CA VAL A 64 -4.14 -6.02 19.19
C VAL A 64 -3.12 -6.91 18.48
N HIS A 65 -3.39 -7.28 17.22
CA HIS A 65 -2.48 -8.08 16.41
C HIS A 65 -2.79 -7.89 14.92
N ALA A 66 -1.80 -8.05 14.06
CA ALA A 66 -1.92 -7.93 12.61
C ALA A 66 -0.76 -8.68 11.96
N ALA A 67 -1.03 -9.34 10.84
CA ALA A 67 -0.05 -10.13 10.10
C ALA A 67 -0.38 -10.12 8.60
N LEU A 68 0.67 -10.13 7.77
CA LEU A 68 0.57 -10.40 6.34
C LEU A 68 0.92 -11.87 6.08
N ALA A 69 0.16 -12.56 5.23
CA ALA A 69 0.28 -14.01 5.05
C ALA A 69 1.65 -14.44 4.48
N ASP A 70 2.23 -13.64 3.59
CA ASP A 70 3.50 -13.94 2.91
C ASP A 70 4.74 -13.41 3.68
N GLN A 71 4.59 -13.00 4.94
CA GLN A 71 5.69 -12.43 5.73
C GLN A 71 5.92 -13.22 7.03
N ASP A 72 7.18 -13.22 7.50
CA ASP A 72 7.51 -13.64 8.85
C ASP A 72 7.06 -12.53 9.81
N ASN A 73 5.97 -12.78 10.55
CA ASN A 73 5.39 -11.83 11.51
C ASN A 73 5.81 -12.16 12.96
N GLY A 74 6.76 -13.08 13.15
CA GLY A 74 7.24 -13.46 14.48
C GLY A 74 8.04 -12.34 15.14
N LEU A 75 8.13 -12.37 16.48
CA LEU A 75 8.83 -11.34 17.26
C LEU A 75 10.27 -11.08 16.77
N VAL A 76 11.00 -12.11 16.35
CA VAL A 76 12.37 -11.96 15.85
C VAL A 76 12.40 -11.10 14.58
N ALA A 77 11.52 -11.38 13.62
CA ALA A 77 11.43 -10.63 12.36
C ALA A 77 11.01 -9.17 12.61
N VAL A 78 10.10 -8.95 13.56
CA VAL A 78 9.68 -7.61 14.00
C VAL A 78 10.87 -6.82 14.56
N LEU A 79 11.69 -7.42 15.43
CA LEU A 79 12.85 -6.76 16.03
C LEU A 79 14.01 -6.58 15.04
N GLU A 80 14.21 -7.51 14.12
CA GLU A 80 15.16 -7.40 13.02
C GLU A 80 14.79 -6.22 12.10
N LYS A 81 13.52 -6.13 11.67
CA LYS A 81 13.02 -5.02 10.84
C LYS A 81 13.12 -3.67 11.55
N ALA A 82 12.96 -3.66 12.88
CA ALA A 82 13.12 -2.46 13.70
C ALA A 82 14.59 -2.09 13.98
N GLY A 83 15.57 -2.87 13.48
CA GLY A 83 17.00 -2.65 13.70
C GLY A 83 17.48 -2.94 15.12
N LYS A 84 16.66 -3.60 15.95
CA LYS A 84 17.01 -4.01 17.32
C LYS A 84 17.84 -5.28 17.34
N LEU A 85 17.71 -6.12 16.31
CA LEU A 85 18.52 -7.30 16.09
C LEU A 85 19.24 -7.20 14.75
N THR A 86 20.49 -7.62 14.70
CA THR A 86 21.19 -7.81 13.43
C THR A 86 20.68 -9.07 12.71
N ALA A 87 20.88 -9.15 11.40
CA ALA A 87 20.48 -10.33 10.63
C ALA A 87 21.12 -11.64 11.15
N GLU A 88 22.38 -11.57 11.60
CA GLU A 88 23.06 -12.71 12.22
C GLU A 88 22.45 -13.12 13.56
N GLN A 89 22.12 -12.14 14.41
CA GLN A 89 21.44 -12.38 15.69
C GLN A 89 20.07 -13.00 15.46
N ALA A 90 19.27 -12.40 14.57
CA ALA A 90 17.94 -12.89 14.21
C ALA A 90 17.99 -14.33 13.69
N LYS A 91 18.97 -14.68 12.83
CA LYS A 91 19.16 -16.05 12.36
C LYS A 91 19.46 -17.03 13.50
N ARG A 92 20.44 -16.71 14.36
CA ARG A 92 20.81 -17.58 15.51
C ARG A 92 19.66 -17.77 16.49
N ILE A 93 18.89 -16.71 16.76
CA ILE A 93 17.73 -16.77 17.64
C ILE A 93 16.64 -17.64 17.02
N ARG A 94 16.32 -17.48 15.74
CA ARG A 94 15.34 -18.32 15.03
C ARG A 94 15.71 -19.81 15.05
N GLU A 95 16.98 -20.14 14.89
CA GLU A 95 17.45 -21.54 14.94
C GLU A 95 17.24 -22.17 16.33
N ARG A 96 17.40 -21.38 17.40
CA ARG A 96 17.25 -21.85 18.79
C ARG A 96 15.81 -21.81 19.31
N ALA A 97 14.99 -20.89 18.78
CA ALA A 97 13.66 -20.57 19.30
C ALA A 97 12.50 -21.19 18.49
N LYS A 98 12.75 -22.21 17.65
CA LYS A 98 11.74 -22.82 16.76
C LYS A 98 10.47 -23.33 17.46
N GLN A 99 10.50 -23.52 18.78
CA GLN A 99 9.36 -24.00 19.58
C GLN A 99 9.03 -23.07 20.77
N THR A 100 9.53 -21.83 20.75
CA THR A 100 9.33 -20.88 21.85
C THR A 100 8.27 -19.86 21.46
N ASN A 101 7.27 -19.64 22.32
CA ASN A 101 6.27 -18.59 22.11
C ASN A 101 6.87 -17.17 22.26
N ASP A 102 6.19 -16.15 21.71
CA ASP A 102 6.72 -14.79 21.66
C ASP A 102 7.02 -14.22 23.06
N LYS A 103 6.23 -14.60 24.07
CA LYS A 103 6.42 -14.15 25.46
C LYS A 103 7.70 -14.70 26.07
N ALA A 104 7.92 -16.00 25.97
CA ALA A 104 9.13 -16.63 26.47
C ALA A 104 10.36 -16.11 25.70
N LEU A 105 10.23 -15.92 24.40
CA LEU A 105 11.29 -15.33 23.58
C LEU A 105 11.60 -13.88 23.97
N ALA A 106 10.59 -13.05 24.20
CA ALA A 106 10.79 -11.68 24.68
C ALA A 106 11.53 -11.66 26.01
N MET A 107 11.16 -12.52 26.96
CA MET A 107 11.86 -12.63 28.24
C MET A 107 13.33 -13.03 28.07
N LEU A 108 13.63 -13.97 27.16
CA LEU A 108 15.01 -14.36 26.85
C LEU A 108 15.82 -13.20 26.26
N LEU A 109 15.22 -12.42 25.35
CA LEU A 109 15.87 -11.27 24.72
C LEU A 109 16.14 -10.14 25.72
N ILE A 110 15.20 -9.90 26.63
CA ILE A 110 15.35 -8.94 27.73
C ILE A 110 16.46 -9.39 28.67
N ASN A 111 16.44 -10.65 29.13
CA ASN A 111 17.43 -11.17 30.07
C ASN A 111 18.85 -11.20 29.48
N ALA A 112 18.97 -11.35 28.16
CA ALA A 112 20.24 -11.33 27.44
C ALA A 112 20.66 -9.90 27.02
N ASN A 113 19.94 -8.86 27.45
CA ASN A 113 20.18 -7.45 27.11
C ASN A 113 20.19 -7.14 25.59
N TYR A 114 19.49 -7.94 24.77
CA TYR A 114 19.35 -7.66 23.34
C TYR A 114 18.29 -6.58 23.05
N ALA A 115 17.25 -6.49 23.87
CA ALA A 115 16.20 -5.50 23.73
C ALA A 115 15.54 -5.20 25.09
N THR A 116 15.07 -3.97 25.29
CA THR A 116 14.25 -3.64 26.47
C THR A 116 12.78 -4.00 26.24
N LYS A 117 11.97 -3.99 27.31
CA LYS A 117 10.52 -4.16 27.19
C LYS A 117 9.90 -3.04 26.34
N GLU A 118 10.37 -1.82 26.53
CA GLU A 118 9.94 -0.63 25.80
C GLU A 118 10.26 -0.78 24.31
N ASP A 119 11.47 -1.24 23.97
CA ASP A 119 11.86 -1.53 22.59
C ASP A 119 10.94 -2.56 21.94
N ILE A 120 10.66 -3.66 22.64
CA ILE A 120 9.79 -4.73 22.13
C ILE A 120 8.38 -4.22 21.87
N VAL A 121 7.79 -3.50 22.83
CA VAL A 121 6.44 -2.94 22.69
C VAL A 121 6.39 -1.92 21.56
N ALA A 122 7.39 -1.05 21.44
CA ALA A 122 7.48 -0.07 20.37
C ALA A 122 7.63 -0.72 18.99
N SER A 123 8.50 -1.73 18.85
CA SER A 123 8.70 -2.49 17.61
C SER A 123 7.43 -3.24 17.19
N ILE A 124 6.76 -3.92 18.12
CA ILE A 124 5.47 -4.58 17.84
C ILE A 124 4.44 -3.53 17.40
N ARG A 125 4.30 -2.43 18.15
CA ARG A 125 3.35 -1.37 17.81
C ARG A 125 3.57 -0.85 16.39
N GLN A 126 4.82 -0.55 16.03
CA GLN A 126 5.16 -0.09 14.68
C GLN A 126 4.84 -1.13 13.61
N HIS A 127 5.18 -2.40 13.84
CA HIS A 127 4.85 -3.49 12.92
C HIS A 127 3.34 -3.62 12.70
N LEU A 128 2.54 -3.57 13.77
CA LEU A 128 1.08 -3.61 13.66
C LEU A 128 0.54 -2.45 12.82
N LEU A 129 1.06 -1.24 13.03
CA LEU A 129 0.69 -0.06 12.24
C LEU A 129 1.08 -0.22 10.76
N ASP A 130 2.29 -0.70 10.46
CA ASP A 130 2.74 -0.95 9.08
C ASP A 130 1.80 -1.91 8.34
N VAL A 131 1.46 -3.04 8.97
CA VAL A 131 0.54 -4.03 8.38
C VAL A 131 -0.83 -3.43 8.15
N VAL A 132 -1.37 -2.73 9.15
CA VAL A 132 -2.72 -2.16 9.07
C VAL A 132 -2.81 -1.07 8.02
N TYR A 133 -1.81 -0.19 7.90
CA TYR A 133 -1.77 0.81 6.82
C TYR A 133 -1.63 0.18 5.43
N ASN A 134 -0.92 -0.95 5.31
CA ASN A 134 -0.87 -1.71 4.05
C ASN A 134 -2.26 -2.26 3.69
N VAL A 135 -2.95 -2.90 4.65
CA VAL A 135 -4.32 -3.40 4.44
C VAL A 135 -5.29 -2.26 4.08
N MET A 136 -5.14 -1.08 4.70
CA MET A 136 -5.97 0.09 4.37
C MET A 136 -5.77 0.61 2.96
N ALA A 137 -4.60 0.40 2.36
CA ALA A 137 -4.30 0.82 1.00
C ALA A 137 -4.86 -0.14 -0.07
N TRP A 138 -5.44 -1.29 0.31
CA TRP A 138 -6.02 -2.22 -0.66
C TRP A 138 -7.38 -1.71 -1.14
N THR A 139 -7.58 -1.77 -2.46
CA THR A 139 -8.80 -1.29 -3.12
C THR A 139 -9.81 -2.40 -3.42
N ASP A 140 -9.38 -3.66 -3.31
CA ASP A 140 -10.20 -4.84 -3.60
C ASP A 140 -9.69 -6.06 -2.82
N GLY A 141 -10.61 -6.98 -2.54
CA GLY A 141 -10.33 -8.25 -1.89
C GLY A 141 -11.52 -8.73 -1.05
N PRO A 142 -11.96 -9.99 -1.18
CA PRO A 142 -12.93 -10.56 -0.26
C PRO A 142 -12.41 -10.50 1.18
N PHE A 143 -13.29 -10.21 2.13
CA PHE A 143 -12.96 -10.25 3.55
C PHE A 143 -14.02 -11.01 4.35
N VAL A 144 -13.59 -11.52 5.50
CA VAL A 144 -14.45 -12.12 6.52
C VAL A 144 -14.03 -11.57 7.88
N PHE A 145 -14.99 -11.13 8.68
CA PHE A 145 -14.81 -10.77 10.07
C PHE A 145 -15.52 -11.79 10.95
N GLU A 146 -14.74 -12.48 11.78
CA GLU A 146 -15.22 -13.48 12.73
C GLU A 146 -15.26 -12.91 14.15
N ASP A 147 -16.44 -12.88 14.76
CA ASP A 147 -16.62 -12.40 16.13
C ASP A 147 -15.99 -13.35 17.16
N GLY A 148 -15.31 -12.78 18.16
CA GLY A 148 -14.75 -13.53 19.28
C GLY A 148 -13.47 -14.31 18.99
N THR A 149 -13.07 -14.45 17.72
CA THR A 149 -11.80 -15.10 17.36
C THR A 149 -10.62 -14.20 17.74
N LEU A 150 -9.78 -14.68 18.66
CA LEU A 150 -8.55 -14.05 19.10
C LEU A 150 -7.36 -14.98 18.83
N PRO A 151 -6.15 -14.43 18.64
CA PRO A 151 -4.93 -15.23 18.56
C PRO A 151 -4.73 -16.00 19.86
N GLY A 152 -4.07 -17.16 19.77
CA GLY A 152 -3.68 -17.95 20.93
C GLY A 152 -2.79 -17.17 21.90
N ASN A 153 -2.54 -17.75 23.07
CA ASN A 153 -1.75 -17.13 24.13
C ASN A 153 -0.25 -16.96 23.81
N ASP A 154 0.17 -17.41 22.63
CA ASP A 154 1.55 -17.41 22.17
C ASP A 154 2.06 -16.05 21.71
N HIS A 155 1.16 -15.09 21.49
CA HIS A 155 1.51 -13.75 21.01
C HIS A 155 1.50 -12.69 22.13
N ILE A 156 2.36 -11.68 21.95
CA ILE A 156 2.34 -10.45 22.75
C ILE A 156 1.33 -9.49 22.12
N LEU A 157 0.25 -9.22 22.85
CA LEU A 157 -0.80 -8.31 22.40
C LEU A 157 -0.50 -6.88 22.86
N VAL A 158 -0.34 -5.97 21.91
CA VAL A 158 -0.14 -4.54 22.18
C VAL A 158 -1.38 -3.78 21.70
N PRO A 159 -2.27 -3.35 22.63
CA PRO A 159 -3.49 -2.66 22.25
C PRO A 159 -3.18 -1.26 21.69
N ILE A 160 -3.77 -0.95 20.54
CA ILE A 160 -3.66 0.33 19.83
C ILE A 160 -5.06 0.85 19.58
N ASP A 161 -5.30 2.10 19.99
CA ASP A 161 -6.54 2.83 19.75
C ASP A 161 -6.68 3.16 18.26
N LEU A 162 -7.86 2.88 17.70
CA LEU A 162 -8.09 2.94 16.26
C LEU A 162 -8.34 4.36 15.75
N GLU A 163 -8.71 5.32 16.59
CA GLU A 163 -9.04 6.70 16.19
C GLU A 163 -7.92 7.34 15.38
N ASN A 164 -6.70 7.35 15.94
CA ASN A 164 -5.54 7.91 15.27
C ASN A 164 -5.11 7.07 14.07
N VAL A 165 -5.30 5.75 14.13
CA VAL A 165 -4.98 4.84 13.01
C VAL A 165 -5.89 5.12 11.81
N ILE A 166 -7.18 5.31 12.04
CA ILE A 166 -8.17 5.60 11.00
C ILE A 166 -7.89 6.96 10.36
N ILE A 167 -7.67 8.01 11.17
CA ILE A 167 -7.37 9.36 10.68
C ILE A 167 -6.09 9.35 9.83
N GLU A 168 -5.03 8.73 10.36
CA GLU A 168 -3.74 8.66 9.68
C GLU A 168 -3.79 7.81 8.41
N GLY A 169 -4.49 6.67 8.45
CA GLY A 169 -4.67 5.83 7.28
C GLY A 169 -5.44 6.54 6.17
N ALA A 170 -6.51 7.25 6.52
CA ALA A 170 -7.27 8.05 5.55
C ALA A 170 -6.42 9.19 4.96
N ARG A 171 -5.55 9.83 5.76
CA ARG A 171 -4.60 10.84 5.26
C ARG A 171 -3.63 10.23 4.26
N ARG A 172 -3.01 9.10 4.58
CA ARG A 172 -2.05 8.40 3.71
C ARG A 172 -2.65 7.95 2.38
N ILE A 173 -3.91 7.49 2.40
CA ILE A 173 -4.63 7.11 1.16
C ILE A 173 -4.79 8.34 0.26
N ARG A 174 -5.28 9.47 0.80
CA ARG A 174 -5.45 10.70 0.01
C ARG A 174 -4.12 11.23 -0.54
N GLU A 175 -3.07 11.24 0.28
CA GLU A 175 -1.74 11.63 -0.18
C GLU A 175 -1.24 10.72 -1.31
N ALA A 176 -1.50 9.41 -1.20
CA ALA A 176 -1.14 8.46 -2.25
C ALA A 176 -1.92 8.72 -3.56
N GLU A 177 -3.23 8.96 -3.47
CA GLU A 177 -4.06 9.30 -4.62
C GLU A 177 -3.57 10.57 -5.32
N GLN A 178 -3.28 11.64 -4.57
CA GLN A 178 -2.74 12.89 -5.12
C GLN A 178 -1.41 12.69 -5.85
N LEU A 179 -0.52 11.85 -5.32
CA LEU A 179 0.75 11.52 -5.97
C LEU A 179 0.56 10.70 -7.25
N VAL A 180 -0.47 9.84 -7.28
CA VAL A 180 -0.84 9.08 -8.49
C VAL A 180 -1.39 10.01 -9.56
N GLU A 181 -2.27 10.94 -9.18
CA GLU A 181 -2.84 11.94 -10.09
C GLU A 181 -1.79 12.91 -10.63
N HIS A 182 -0.82 13.33 -9.79
CA HIS A 182 0.21 14.29 -10.18
C HIS A 182 1.27 13.69 -11.11
N ILE A 183 1.72 12.45 -10.87
CA ILE A 183 2.76 11.79 -11.68
C ILE A 183 2.21 10.52 -12.36
N PRO A 184 1.11 10.56 -13.13
CA PRO A 184 0.38 9.34 -13.52
C PRO A 184 1.24 8.32 -14.26
N ASN A 185 2.25 8.78 -14.99
CA ASN A 185 3.15 7.95 -15.77
C ASN A 185 4.61 8.01 -15.28
N LEU A 186 5.12 6.88 -14.77
CA LEU A 186 6.52 6.74 -14.35
C LEU A 186 7.50 6.54 -15.51
N ASP A 187 7.03 6.42 -16.75
CA ASP A 187 7.87 6.36 -17.94
C ASP A 187 8.32 7.76 -18.42
N MET A 188 7.93 8.83 -17.71
CA MET A 188 8.50 10.16 -17.86
C MET A 188 9.94 10.19 -17.30
N ALA A 189 10.77 11.09 -17.78
CA ALA A 189 12.15 11.28 -17.32
C ALA A 189 12.29 12.55 -16.45
N LEU A 190 13.41 12.64 -15.74
CA LEU A 190 13.76 13.81 -14.94
C LEU A 190 14.92 14.55 -15.56
N LYS A 191 14.87 15.89 -15.54
CA LYS A 191 16.04 16.72 -15.85
C LYS A 191 16.28 17.74 -14.75
N PHE A 192 17.49 18.26 -14.70
CA PHE A 192 17.79 19.42 -13.89
C PHE A 192 17.22 20.69 -14.54
N PRO A 193 16.83 21.70 -13.73
CA PRO A 193 16.54 23.04 -14.23
C PRO A 193 17.81 23.68 -14.82
N GLU A 194 17.69 24.83 -15.49
CA GLU A 194 18.83 25.48 -16.16
C GLU A 194 19.98 25.86 -15.20
N ASN A 195 19.66 26.26 -13.96
CA ASN A 195 20.63 26.67 -12.93
C ASN A 195 20.61 25.74 -11.69
N PRO A 196 21.04 24.47 -11.80
CA PRO A 196 20.93 23.52 -10.69
C PRO A 196 21.83 23.91 -9.50
N ARG A 197 23.03 24.45 -9.74
CA ARG A 197 23.95 24.80 -8.65
C ARG A 197 23.37 25.84 -7.68
N GLU A 198 22.62 26.80 -8.20
CA GLU A 198 21.96 27.82 -7.37
C GLU A 198 20.77 27.23 -6.62
N LYS A 199 19.96 26.41 -7.29
CA LYS A 199 18.78 25.76 -6.71
C LYS A 199 19.12 24.79 -5.57
N PHE A 200 20.26 24.12 -5.63
CA PHE A 200 20.72 23.18 -4.59
C PHE A 200 21.49 23.87 -3.44
N LYS A 201 21.79 25.17 -3.54
CA LYS A 201 22.55 25.87 -2.51
C LYS A 201 21.72 25.99 -1.21
N GLY A 202 22.23 25.40 -0.13
CA GLY A 202 21.56 25.44 1.19
C GLY A 202 20.39 24.45 1.34
N VAL A 203 20.16 23.60 0.35
CA VAL A 203 19.13 22.56 0.41
C VAL A 203 19.65 21.37 1.21
N HIS A 204 18.84 20.89 2.14
CA HIS A 204 19.11 19.69 2.93
C HIS A 204 18.27 18.55 2.37
N LEU A 205 18.92 17.62 1.68
CA LEU A 205 18.29 16.42 1.16
C LEU A 205 18.63 15.22 2.05
N SER A 206 17.66 14.36 2.23
CA SER A 206 17.84 13.01 2.78
C SER A 206 18.72 12.16 1.87
N VAL A 207 19.20 11.02 2.41
CA VAL A 207 20.00 10.05 1.66
C VAL A 207 19.23 9.49 0.45
N GLU A 208 17.93 9.28 0.60
CA GLU A 208 17.05 8.75 -0.46
C GLU A 208 16.84 9.76 -1.59
N GLU A 209 16.64 11.03 -1.25
CA GLU A 209 16.54 12.12 -2.23
C GLU A 209 17.85 12.29 -3.00
N TRP A 210 19.00 12.25 -2.32
CA TRP A 210 20.32 12.30 -2.98
C TRP A 210 20.54 11.13 -3.93
N ARG A 211 20.11 9.92 -3.54
CA ARG A 211 20.14 8.75 -4.41
C ARG A 211 19.34 9.00 -5.68
N VAL A 212 18.10 9.49 -5.59
CA VAL A 212 17.29 9.83 -6.78
C VAL A 212 17.94 10.91 -7.64
N VAL A 213 18.43 11.99 -7.01
CA VAL A 213 19.12 13.11 -7.68
C VAL A 213 20.32 12.62 -8.50
N SER A 214 21.08 11.65 -8.00
CA SER A 214 22.26 11.10 -8.70
C SER A 214 21.95 10.42 -10.04
N PHE A 215 20.69 9.99 -10.26
CA PHE A 215 20.24 9.37 -11.50
C PHE A 215 19.46 10.32 -12.43
N VAL A 216 19.27 11.59 -12.04
CA VAL A 216 18.52 12.57 -12.84
C VAL A 216 19.21 12.79 -14.18
N ASN A 217 18.54 12.37 -15.25
CA ASN A 217 18.99 12.51 -16.62
C ASN A 217 17.76 12.43 -17.54
N PRO A 218 17.63 13.28 -18.58
CA PRO A 218 16.52 13.22 -19.52
C PRO A 218 16.31 11.85 -20.20
N LYS A 219 17.30 10.95 -20.15
CA LYS A 219 17.23 9.58 -20.69
C LYS A 219 16.73 8.53 -19.69
N ASN A 220 16.77 8.83 -18.39
CA ASN A 220 16.37 7.91 -17.33
C ASN A 220 14.92 8.18 -16.94
N THR A 221 14.06 7.19 -17.09
CA THR A 221 12.66 7.32 -16.64
C THR A 221 12.58 7.20 -15.12
N ILE A 222 11.55 7.80 -14.53
CA ILE A 222 11.26 7.69 -13.09
C ILE A 222 11.19 6.21 -12.67
N ARG A 223 10.59 5.35 -13.51
CA ARG A 223 10.54 3.90 -13.30
C ARG A 223 11.93 3.25 -13.25
N GLN A 224 12.84 3.66 -14.13
CA GLN A 224 14.22 3.15 -14.13
C GLN A 224 14.98 3.61 -12.89
N ILE A 225 14.80 4.88 -12.49
CA ILE A 225 15.40 5.44 -11.27
C ILE A 225 14.88 4.68 -10.04
N ALA A 226 13.58 4.41 -9.96
CA ALA A 226 12.97 3.63 -8.88
C ALA A 226 13.61 2.24 -8.77
N LYS A 227 13.72 1.53 -9.90
CA LYS A 227 14.32 0.19 -9.95
C LYS A 227 15.79 0.20 -9.52
N ALA A 228 16.57 1.19 -9.97
CA ALA A 228 17.98 1.32 -9.60
C ALA A 228 18.20 1.57 -8.10
N ASN A 229 17.23 2.24 -7.45
CA ASN A 229 17.28 2.56 -6.03
C ASN A 229 16.48 1.59 -5.15
N ASN A 230 15.96 0.50 -5.73
CA ASN A 230 15.09 -0.46 -5.06
C ASN A 230 13.89 0.19 -4.34
N MET A 231 13.30 1.21 -4.98
CA MET A 231 12.13 1.94 -4.50
C MET A 231 10.85 1.40 -5.15
N SER A 232 9.78 1.35 -4.38
CA SER A 232 8.42 1.15 -4.89
C SER A 232 7.94 2.35 -5.71
N GLU A 233 6.89 2.13 -6.50
CA GLU A 233 6.27 3.20 -7.29
C GLU A 233 5.79 4.38 -6.44
N MET A 234 5.29 4.11 -5.22
CA MET A 234 4.82 5.17 -4.33
C MET A 234 5.97 5.94 -3.67
N GLU A 235 7.06 5.25 -3.30
CA GLU A 235 8.25 5.91 -2.74
C GLU A 235 8.89 6.84 -3.76
N ILE A 236 9.10 6.38 -4.99
CA ILE A 236 9.69 7.25 -6.03
C ILE A 236 8.79 8.43 -6.35
N ARG A 237 7.45 8.26 -6.38
CA ARG A 237 6.50 9.36 -6.57
C ARG A 237 6.64 10.42 -5.48
N ARG A 238 6.72 10.01 -4.21
CA ARG A 238 6.91 10.92 -3.07
C ARG A 238 8.19 11.75 -3.23
N VAL A 239 9.31 11.07 -3.50
CA VAL A 239 10.62 11.72 -3.64
C VAL A 239 10.62 12.68 -4.84
N VAL A 240 10.16 12.22 -6.00
CA VAL A 240 10.12 13.06 -7.22
C VAL A 240 9.18 14.25 -7.04
N TYR A 241 8.01 14.06 -6.43
CA TYR A 241 7.08 15.14 -6.13
C TYR A 241 7.76 16.21 -5.25
N GLY A 242 8.41 15.82 -4.14
CA GLY A 242 9.12 16.76 -3.29
C GLY A 242 10.21 17.55 -4.02
N LEU A 243 11.03 16.86 -4.82
CA LEU A 243 12.09 17.49 -5.62
C LEU A 243 11.54 18.43 -6.70
N GLU A 244 10.43 18.06 -7.35
CA GLU A 244 9.77 18.89 -8.37
C GLU A 244 9.13 20.13 -7.74
N GLN A 245 8.40 19.98 -6.63
CA GLN A 245 7.79 21.10 -5.90
C GLN A 245 8.85 22.10 -5.39
N ALA A 246 10.04 21.61 -5.01
CA ALA A 246 11.18 22.44 -4.65
C ALA A 246 11.88 23.09 -5.86
N GLY A 247 11.49 22.74 -7.09
CA GLY A 247 12.12 23.21 -8.32
C GLY A 247 13.55 22.71 -8.53
N LEU A 248 13.88 21.55 -7.95
CA LEU A 248 15.19 20.90 -8.06
C LEU A 248 15.28 19.98 -9.28
N VAL A 249 14.13 19.48 -9.75
CA VAL A 249 14.00 18.67 -10.96
C VAL A 249 12.76 19.09 -11.75
N GLU A 250 12.76 18.79 -13.03
CA GLU A 250 11.61 18.96 -13.93
C GLU A 250 11.26 17.62 -14.60
N ILE A 251 9.96 17.31 -14.67
CA ILE A 251 9.46 16.12 -15.35
C ILE A 251 9.36 16.39 -16.86
N VAL A 252 10.03 15.56 -17.67
CA VAL A 252 10.09 15.70 -19.13
C VAL A 252 9.78 14.39 -19.84
N LYS A 253 9.37 14.49 -21.11
CA LYS A 253 9.22 13.31 -21.95
C LYS A 253 10.60 12.78 -22.35
N PRO A 254 10.90 11.47 -22.20
CA PRO A 254 12.18 10.93 -22.61
C PRO A 254 12.34 10.97 -24.14
N PRO A 255 13.59 11.09 -24.65
CA PRO A 255 13.89 11.00 -26.07
C PRO A 255 13.35 9.69 -26.67
N GLY A 256 12.56 9.79 -27.75
CA GLY A 256 11.95 8.64 -28.44
C GLY A 256 10.47 8.39 -28.12
N MET A 257 9.92 9.00 -27.07
CA MET A 257 8.47 8.94 -26.79
C MET A 257 7.64 9.82 -27.74
N GLU A 258 8.23 10.87 -28.31
CA GLU A 258 7.60 11.75 -29.31
C GLU A 258 7.26 11.05 -30.63
N ASN A 259 8.00 9.98 -30.98
CA ASN A 259 7.82 9.30 -32.26
C ASN A 259 6.68 8.27 -32.24
N LYS A 260 6.38 7.63 -31.11
CA LYS A 260 5.31 6.60 -31.05
C LYS A 260 3.89 7.18 -31.16
N ALA A 261 3.67 8.41 -30.68
CA ALA A 261 2.36 9.06 -30.82
C ALA A 261 2.05 9.46 -32.28
N LYS A 262 3.09 9.83 -33.06
CA LYS A 262 2.95 10.20 -34.48
C LYS A 262 2.82 8.98 -35.41
N THR A 263 3.45 7.83 -35.11
CA THR A 263 3.24 6.59 -35.89
C THR A 263 1.87 5.95 -35.60
N ALA A 264 1.36 6.01 -34.36
CA ALA A 264 0.02 5.54 -34.04
C ALA A 264 -1.08 6.39 -34.75
N SER A 265 -0.84 7.68 -34.94
CA SER A 265 -1.72 8.58 -35.70
C SER A 265 -1.66 8.34 -37.22
N ARG A 266 -0.51 7.96 -37.78
CA ARG A 266 -0.38 7.62 -39.21
C ARG A 266 -0.92 6.23 -39.54
N SER A 267 -0.77 5.25 -38.65
CA SER A 267 -1.31 3.89 -38.84
C SER A 267 -2.84 3.80 -38.64
N ARG A 268 -3.48 4.83 -38.07
CA ARG A 268 -4.96 4.92 -37.94
C ARG A 268 -5.65 5.65 -39.08
N ARG A 269 -4.93 6.10 -40.11
CA ARG A 269 -5.52 6.61 -41.36
C ARG A 269 -5.63 5.50 -42.41
N THR A 270 -6.30 4.41 -42.05
CA THR A 270 -7.04 3.59 -43.02
C THR A 270 -8.52 3.78 -42.71
N ALA A 271 -9.26 4.22 -43.74
CA ALA A 271 -10.62 4.72 -43.68
C ALA A 271 -11.55 3.94 -42.75
N ALA A 272 -12.09 4.61 -41.74
CA ALA A 272 -13.35 4.19 -41.14
C ALA A 272 -14.49 4.56 -42.13
N PRO A 273 -15.39 3.64 -42.48
CA PRO A 273 -16.56 3.97 -43.30
C PRO A 273 -17.48 4.95 -42.54
N PRO A 274 -18.20 5.84 -43.25
CA PRO A 274 -19.03 6.85 -42.62
C PRO A 274 -20.19 6.20 -41.86
N VAL A 275 -20.23 6.44 -40.54
CA VAL A 275 -21.34 6.03 -39.68
C VAL A 275 -22.61 6.74 -40.14
N GLN A 276 -23.56 5.97 -40.66
CA GLN A 276 -24.84 6.46 -41.15
C GLN A 276 -25.70 7.00 -39.99
N LYS A 277 -26.12 8.26 -40.13
CA LYS A 277 -27.10 8.97 -39.28
C LYS A 277 -28.52 8.35 -39.34
N LYS A 278 -28.69 7.07 -39.00
CA LYS A 278 -30.01 6.39 -39.05
C LYS A 278 -30.49 5.73 -37.76
N VAL A 279 -29.79 5.91 -36.64
CA VAL A 279 -30.21 5.34 -35.34
C VAL A 279 -30.71 6.41 -34.35
N VAL A 280 -30.42 7.69 -34.59
CA VAL A 280 -30.85 8.78 -33.70
C VAL A 280 -32.31 9.20 -33.94
N SER A 281 -32.90 8.92 -35.11
CA SER A 281 -34.30 9.26 -35.42
C SER A 281 -35.33 8.24 -34.90
N LYS A 282 -34.93 7.02 -34.51
CA LYS A 282 -35.87 5.98 -34.02
C LYS A 282 -36.13 6.00 -32.51
N LEU A 283 -35.37 6.77 -31.74
CA LEU A 283 -35.55 6.93 -30.29
C LEU A 283 -36.39 8.17 -29.92
N ILE A 284 -36.51 9.14 -30.83
CA ILE A 284 -37.28 10.37 -30.61
C ILE A 284 -38.78 10.15 -30.90
N ASP A 285 -39.14 9.27 -31.84
CA ASP A 285 -40.55 8.98 -32.15
C ASP A 285 -41.23 8.09 -31.11
N LYS A 286 -40.47 7.32 -30.31
CA LYS A 286 -41.03 6.43 -29.28
C LYS A 286 -41.25 7.12 -27.92
N ILE A 287 -40.77 8.35 -27.76
CA ILE A 287 -40.99 9.19 -26.57
C ILE A 287 -42.16 10.18 -26.80
N LYS A 288 -42.57 10.40 -28.06
CA LYS A 288 -43.75 11.23 -28.39
C LYS A 288 -45.07 10.45 -28.51
N SER A 289 -45.07 9.13 -28.32
CA SER A 289 -46.27 8.29 -28.37
C SER A 289 -46.60 7.60 -27.04
N LEU A 290 -46.13 8.15 -25.92
CA LEU A 290 -46.57 7.84 -24.56
C LEU A 290 -47.12 9.12 -23.91
#